data_AF-A0A2V6DCP5-F1
#
_entry.id   AF-A0A2V6DCP5-F1
#
_cell.length_a   1.000
_cell.length_b   1.000
_cell.length_c   1.000
_cell.angle_alpha   90.00
_cell.angle_beta   90.00
_cell.angle_gamma   90.00
#
_symmetry.space_group_name_H-M   'P 1'
#
loop_
_entity.id
_entity.type
_entity.pdbx_description
1 polymer ?
#
loop_
_entity_poly.entity_id
_entity_poly.type
_entity_poly.pdbx_seq_one_letter_code
_entity_poly.pdbx_strand_id
1 'polypeptide(L)'
;GGQAVAIAAAGEGEGQVATQVQAPPAPQTQTQTRYLVGGLLRSRVKEIFEAVAKTRLSVELMQLAPVCSFNAFEVAYPNVHQNEAFLLLDLGHLQSTVLIGCNRELTLTRAFDYGGKHFTQALPQHSFAALHGSA
;
A
#
# COMPACT_ATOMS: atom_id res chain seq x y z
N GLY A 1 -35.89 20.09 -10.80
CA GLY A 1 -35.27 21.41 -10.63
C GLY A 1 -34.28 21.63 -11.74
N GLY A 2 -34.55 22.64 -12.58
CA GLY A 2 -33.61 23.33 -13.47
C GLY A 2 -32.77 22.51 -14.45
N GLN A 3 -33.28 22.30 -15.67
CA GLN A 3 -32.45 21.91 -16.82
C GLN A 3 -31.80 23.19 -17.38
N ALA A 4 -30.47 23.29 -17.33
CA ALA A 4 -29.74 24.41 -17.91
C ALA A 4 -29.74 24.28 -19.44
N VAL A 5 -30.46 25.17 -20.11
CA VAL A 5 -30.50 25.29 -21.57
C VAL A 5 -29.48 26.35 -21.97
N ALA A 6 -28.38 25.94 -22.62
CA ALA A 6 -27.48 26.86 -23.29
C ALA A 6 -28.05 27.14 -24.70
N ILE A 7 -28.59 28.34 -24.89
CA ILE A 7 -28.96 28.89 -26.20
C ILE A 7 -27.75 29.60 -26.81
N ALA A 8 -27.23 29.08 -27.92
CA ALA A 8 -26.36 29.83 -28.81
C ALA A 8 -27.18 30.21 -30.05
N ALA A 9 -27.39 31.51 -30.23
CA ALA A 9 -28.08 32.09 -31.39
C ALA A 9 -27.06 32.52 -32.45
N ALA A 10 -27.27 32.10 -33.70
CA ALA A 10 -27.37 32.95 -34.91
C ALA A 10 -27.01 32.16 -36.19
N GLY A 11 -27.92 32.18 -37.17
CA GLY A 11 -27.70 31.70 -38.54
C GLY A 11 -28.99 31.21 -39.19
N GLU A 12 -29.58 32.05 -40.05
CA GLU A 12 -30.84 31.82 -40.79
C GLU A 12 -30.69 30.80 -41.93
N GLY A 13 -31.73 30.00 -42.20
CA GLY A 13 -31.89 29.22 -43.44
C GLY A 13 -32.36 27.78 -43.27
N GLU A 14 -33.66 27.55 -43.55
CA GLU A 14 -34.34 26.35 -44.05
C GLU A 14 -34.10 24.95 -43.43
N GLY A 15 -35.20 24.33 -42.98
CA GLY A 15 -35.34 22.87 -42.87
C GLY A 15 -35.06 22.27 -41.49
N GLN A 16 -36.04 22.34 -40.58
CA GLN A 16 -36.01 21.59 -39.33
C GLN A 16 -36.10 20.08 -39.58
N VAL A 17 -34.99 19.37 -39.37
CA VAL A 17 -35.01 17.97 -38.94
C VAL A 17 -34.17 17.89 -37.68
N ALA A 18 -34.84 17.92 -36.53
CA ALA A 18 -34.19 17.74 -35.23
C ALA A 18 -33.76 16.27 -35.08
N THR A 19 -32.60 15.91 -35.64
CA THR A 19 -31.93 14.67 -35.27
C THR A 19 -31.36 14.87 -33.87
N GLN A 20 -32.09 14.38 -32.85
CA GLN A 20 -31.51 14.18 -31.52
C GLN A 20 -30.42 13.12 -31.66
N VAL A 21 -29.18 13.58 -31.84
CA VAL A 21 -27.99 12.73 -31.70
C VAL A 21 -27.85 12.47 -30.20
N GLN A 22 -28.38 11.34 -29.76
CA GLN A 22 -28.12 10.83 -28.42
C GLN A 22 -26.61 10.63 -28.30
N ALA A 23 -25.96 11.49 -27.51
CA ALA A 23 -24.56 11.29 -27.16
C ALA A 23 -24.40 9.86 -26.59
N PRO A 24 -23.33 9.14 -26.96
CA PRO A 24 -23.10 7.81 -26.43
C PRO A 24 -23.17 7.89 -24.89
N PRO A 25 -23.88 6.94 -24.23
CA PRO A 25 -23.90 6.91 -22.78
C PRO A 25 -22.45 6.91 -22.30
N ALA A 26 -22.10 7.90 -21.47
CA ALA A 26 -20.77 8.01 -20.89
C ALA A 26 -20.39 6.62 -20.34
N PRO A 27 -19.21 6.08 -20.67
CA PRO A 27 -18.81 4.77 -20.18
C PRO A 27 -18.92 4.80 -18.67
N GLN A 28 -19.81 3.97 -18.13
CA GLN A 28 -19.93 3.76 -16.71
C GLN A 28 -18.58 3.25 -16.24
N THR A 29 -17.75 4.13 -15.70
CA THR A 29 -16.49 3.76 -15.08
C THR A 29 -16.83 2.89 -13.89
N GLN A 30 -16.78 1.57 -14.08
CA GLN A 30 -16.79 0.61 -13.00
C GLN A 30 -15.58 0.93 -12.12
N THR A 31 -15.82 1.57 -10.99
CA THR A 31 -14.80 1.81 -9.97
C THR A 31 -14.42 0.45 -9.38
N GLN A 32 -13.28 -0.10 -9.80
CA GLN A 32 -12.77 -1.35 -9.26
C GLN A 32 -12.18 -1.09 -7.87
N THR A 33 -12.83 -1.62 -6.82
CA THR A 33 -12.31 -1.55 -5.45
C THR A 33 -11.08 -2.44 -5.30
N ARG A 34 -10.00 -1.89 -4.75
CA ARG A 34 -8.79 -2.63 -4.42
C ARG A 34 -8.83 -3.06 -2.95
N TYR A 35 -8.45 -4.30 -2.69
CA TYR A 35 -8.40 -4.85 -1.33
C TYR A 35 -6.99 -5.30 -1.00
N LEU A 36 -6.52 -4.95 0.20
CA LEU A 36 -5.33 -5.54 0.79
C LEU A 36 -5.73 -6.85 1.45
N VAL A 37 -5.15 -7.95 0.97
CA VAL A 37 -5.39 -9.29 1.53
C VAL A 37 -4.10 -9.77 2.16
N GLY A 38 -4.19 -10.23 3.41
CA GLY A 38 -3.13 -10.99 4.03
C GLY A 38 -3.70 -12.09 4.89
N GLY A 39 -2.89 -13.10 5.12
CA GLY A 39 -3.32 -14.30 5.82
C GLY A 39 -2.13 -15.09 6.30
N LEU A 40 -2.41 -15.99 7.24
CA LEU A 40 -1.43 -16.88 7.82
C LEU A 40 -2.05 -18.28 7.91
N LEU A 41 -1.21 -19.31 7.82
CA LEU A 41 -1.67 -20.70 8.01
C LEU A 41 -2.30 -20.85 9.40
N ARG A 42 -3.42 -21.58 9.48
CA ARG A 42 -4.12 -21.82 10.76
C ARG A 42 -3.21 -22.44 11.83
N SER A 43 -2.27 -23.30 11.42
CA SER A 43 -1.25 -23.86 12.32
C SER A 43 -0.41 -22.78 12.98
N ARG A 44 0.08 -21.81 12.19
CA ARG A 44 0.86 -20.69 12.71
C ARG A 44 0.06 -19.73 13.56
N VAL A 45 -1.20 -19.47 13.21
CA VAL A 45 -2.10 -18.69 14.07
C VAL A 45 -2.25 -19.39 15.43
N LYS A 46 -2.53 -20.69 15.43
CA LYS A 46 -2.66 -21.49 16.66
C LYS A 46 -1.40 -21.42 17.53
N GLU A 47 -0.22 -21.61 16.94
CA GLU A 47 1.05 -21.53 17.66
C GLU A 47 1.28 -20.16 18.32
N ILE A 48 0.93 -19.06 17.64
CA ILE A 48 1.03 -17.71 18.20
C ILE A 48 0.07 -17.56 19.39
N PHE A 49 -1.19 -17.97 19.24
CA PHE A 49 -2.17 -17.89 20.32
C PHE A 49 -1.77 -18.73 21.54
N GLU A 50 -1.25 -19.94 21.33
CA GLU A 50 -0.73 -20.78 22.41
C GLU A 50 0.50 -20.17 23.09
N ALA A 51 1.38 -19.50 22.34
CA ALA A 51 2.51 -18.77 22.91
C ALA A 51 2.04 -17.58 23.76
N VAL A 52 1.08 -16.79 23.27
CA VAL A 52 0.55 -15.64 24.01
C VAL A 52 -0.26 -16.08 25.23
N ALA A 53 -0.98 -17.20 25.18
CA ALA A 53 -1.71 -17.73 26.34
C ALA A 53 -0.80 -18.09 27.55
N LYS A 54 0.50 -18.31 27.32
CA LYS A 54 1.49 -18.48 28.40
C LYS A 54 1.86 -17.16 29.06
N THR A 55 1.59 -16.05 28.39
CA THR A 55 1.64 -14.71 28.96
C THR A 55 0.30 -14.42 29.63
N ARG A 56 0.27 -13.61 30.69
CA ARG A 56 -1.00 -13.18 31.32
C ARG A 56 -1.71 -12.08 30.51
N LEU A 57 -1.57 -12.12 29.17
CA LEU A 57 -2.10 -11.14 28.24
C LEU A 57 -3.11 -11.82 27.31
N SER A 58 -4.22 -11.13 27.03
CA SER A 58 -5.21 -11.54 26.05
C SER A 58 -4.91 -10.91 24.68
N VAL A 59 -5.00 -11.70 23.60
CA VAL A 59 -4.91 -11.18 22.23
C VAL A 59 -6.29 -10.72 21.79
N GLU A 60 -6.47 -9.42 21.63
CA GLU A 60 -7.71 -8.84 21.07
C GLU A 60 -7.63 -8.70 19.55
N LEU A 61 -6.45 -8.39 19.03
CA LEU A 61 -6.22 -8.13 17.62
C LEU A 61 -4.86 -8.65 17.19
N MET A 62 -4.81 -9.28 16.01
CA MET A 62 -3.58 -9.67 15.33
C MET A 62 -3.52 -8.95 13.98
N GLN A 63 -2.47 -8.16 13.76
CA GLN A 63 -2.28 -7.36 12.55
C GLN A 63 -1.00 -7.74 11.81
N LEU A 64 -0.99 -7.47 10.51
CA LEU A 64 0.20 -7.61 9.68
C LEU A 64 1.14 -6.44 9.96
N ALA A 65 2.43 -6.71 10.18
CA ALA A 65 3.43 -5.68 10.44
C ALA A 65 3.46 -4.53 9.41
N PRO A 66 3.27 -4.76 8.09
CA PRO A 66 3.19 -3.68 7.10
C PRO A 66 2.00 -2.73 7.34
N VAL A 67 0.85 -3.26 7.79
CA VAL A 67 -0.33 -2.44 8.12
C VAL A 67 -0.04 -1.58 9.34
N CYS A 68 0.62 -2.13 10.36
CA CYS A 68 1.02 -1.35 11.54
C CYS A 68 1.95 -0.20 11.16
N SER A 69 2.94 -0.46 10.29
CA SER A 69 3.89 0.57 9.83
C SER A 69 3.21 1.66 9.01
N PHE A 70 2.27 1.28 8.14
CA PHE A 70 1.47 2.22 7.36
C PHE A 70 0.62 3.13 8.26
N ASN A 71 -0.09 2.55 9.23
CA ASN A 71 -0.93 3.32 10.17
C ASN A 71 -0.08 4.24 11.06
N ALA A 72 1.08 3.77 11.53
CA ALA A 72 1.99 4.59 12.32
C ALA A 72 2.53 5.77 11.50
N PHE A 73 2.81 5.57 10.21
CA PHE A 73 3.24 6.63 9.30
C PHE A 73 2.16 7.70 9.08
N GLU A 74 0.89 7.30 8.92
CA GLU A 74 -0.24 8.24 8.83
C GLU A 74 -0.30 9.17 10.06
N VAL A 75 -0.06 8.62 11.25
CA VAL A 75 -0.08 9.38 12.50
C VAL A 75 1.15 10.28 12.64
N ALA A 76 2.34 9.78 12.29
CA ALA A 76 3.59 10.50 12.47
C ALA A 76 3.79 11.63 11.43
N TYR A 77 3.36 11.41 10.19
CA TYR A 77 3.60 12.32 9.07
C TYR A 77 2.32 12.54 8.25
N PRO A 78 1.26 13.11 8.84
CA PRO A 78 -0.05 13.21 8.19
C PRO A 78 0.00 14.00 6.89
N ASN A 79 0.76 15.11 6.84
CA ASN A 79 0.84 15.92 5.61
C ASN A 79 1.49 15.16 4.45
N VAL A 80 2.55 14.40 4.71
CA VAL A 80 3.25 13.59 3.70
C VAL A 80 2.36 12.44 3.24
N HIS A 81 1.77 11.72 4.20
CA HIS A 81 0.85 10.61 3.89
C HIS A 81 -0.32 11.04 2.99
N GLN A 82 -0.82 12.27 3.17
CA GLN A 82 -1.99 12.76 2.45
C GLN A 82 -1.68 13.38 1.08
N ASN A 83 -0.49 13.99 0.90
CA ASN A 83 -0.24 14.84 -0.25
C ASN A 83 0.98 14.41 -1.09
N GLU A 84 1.78 13.47 -0.60
CA GLU A 84 3.03 13.08 -1.23
C GLU A 84 3.09 11.57 -1.50
N ALA A 85 3.94 11.19 -2.45
CA ALA A 85 4.34 9.80 -2.60
C ALA A 85 5.38 9.45 -1.54
N PHE A 86 5.28 8.27 -0.96
CA PHE A 86 6.17 7.81 0.10
C PHE A 86 6.62 6.37 -0.13
N LEU A 87 7.78 6.07 0.45
CA LEU A 87 8.34 4.73 0.53
C LEU A 87 8.67 4.46 1.99
N LEU A 88 8.08 3.41 2.55
CA LEU A 88 8.44 2.90 3.88
C LEU A 88 9.29 1.64 3.69
N LEU A 89 10.43 1.61 4.36
CA LEU A 89 11.34 0.48 4.37
C LEU A 89 11.46 -0.04 5.80
N ASP A 90 10.89 -1.23 6.04
CA ASP A 90 11.03 -1.97 7.28
C ASP A 90 12.15 -3.00 7.12
N LEU A 91 13.25 -2.82 7.86
CA LEU A 91 14.42 -3.70 7.85
C LEU A 91 14.38 -4.63 9.06
N GLY A 92 13.79 -5.81 8.88
CA GLY A 92 13.74 -6.84 9.90
C GLY A 92 15.03 -7.67 9.99
N HIS A 93 15.04 -8.64 10.90
CA HIS A 93 16.18 -9.54 11.08
C HIS A 93 16.35 -10.52 9.91
N LEU A 94 15.27 -11.17 9.48
CA LEU A 94 15.29 -12.18 8.40
C LEU A 94 14.81 -11.64 7.05
N GLN A 95 13.91 -10.67 7.08
CA GLN A 95 13.19 -10.17 5.93
C GLN A 95 13.08 -8.65 6.03
N SER A 96 13.05 -8.00 4.88
CA SER A 96 12.77 -6.58 4.75
C SER A 96 11.50 -6.40 3.94
N THR A 97 10.74 -5.36 4.25
CA THR A 97 9.49 -5.04 3.57
C THR A 97 9.54 -3.62 3.04
N VAL A 98 9.18 -3.45 1.77
CA VAL A 98 8.99 -2.15 1.12
C VAL A 98 7.50 -1.92 0.92
N LEU A 99 7.03 -0.77 1.39
CA LEU A 99 5.70 -0.25 1.13
C LEU A 99 5.83 1.01 0.29
N ILE A 100 5.05 1.13 -0.78
CA ILE A 100 4.97 2.34 -1.59
C ILE A 100 3.52 2.78 -1.61
N GLY A 101 3.29 4.05 -1.33
CA GLY A 101 1.97 4.65 -1.38
C GLY A 101 2.00 6.10 -1.82
N CYS A 102 0.82 6.61 -2.16
CA CYS A 102 0.60 8.01 -2.47
C CYS A 102 -0.85 8.36 -2.14
N ASN A 103 -1.12 9.62 -1.77
CA ASN A 103 -2.47 10.13 -1.56
C ASN A 103 -3.32 9.25 -0.63
N ARG A 104 -2.76 8.81 0.50
CA ARG A 104 -3.41 7.91 1.49
C ARG A 104 -3.67 6.47 0.99
N GLU A 105 -3.21 6.09 -0.20
CA GLU A 105 -3.39 4.75 -0.75
C GLU A 105 -2.06 3.98 -0.75
N LEU A 106 -2.09 2.77 -0.20
CA LEU A 106 -1.00 1.81 -0.34
C LEU A 106 -1.07 1.17 -1.74
N THR A 107 -0.06 1.42 -2.56
CA THR A 107 -0.01 0.95 -3.95
C THR A 107 0.76 -0.38 -4.08
N LEU A 108 1.84 -0.55 -3.30
CA LEU A 108 2.68 -1.74 -3.35
C LEU A 108 3.09 -2.16 -1.94
N THR A 109 3.09 -3.48 -1.69
CA THR A 109 3.76 -4.11 -0.56
C THR A 109 4.59 -5.27 -1.08
N ARG A 110 5.89 -5.26 -0.80
CA ARG A 110 6.82 -6.31 -1.22
C ARG A 110 7.70 -6.71 -0.05
N ALA A 111 7.77 -8.01 0.18
CA ALA A 111 8.69 -8.65 1.11
C ALA A 111 9.84 -9.28 0.33
N PHE A 112 11.05 -9.25 0.89
CA PHE A 112 12.20 -9.97 0.35
C PHE A 112 13.08 -10.52 1.48
N ASP A 113 13.65 -11.70 1.24
CA ASP A 113 14.46 -12.48 2.20
C ASP A 113 15.87 -11.87 2.36
N TYR A 114 15.90 -10.66 2.90
CA TYR A 114 17.10 -9.93 3.25
C TYR A 114 16.83 -9.15 4.52
N GLY A 115 17.77 -9.13 5.45
CA GLY A 115 17.61 -8.45 6.73
C GLY A 115 18.89 -8.42 7.53
N GLY A 116 18.80 -7.98 8.78
CA GLY A 116 19.94 -7.83 9.67
C GLY A 116 20.80 -9.08 9.84
N LYS A 117 20.26 -10.30 9.64
CA LYS A 117 21.03 -11.55 9.63
C LYS A 117 22.17 -11.53 8.62
N HIS A 118 21.95 -10.98 7.43
CA HIS A 118 23.00 -10.90 6.40
C HIS A 118 24.12 -9.95 6.84
N PHE A 119 23.74 -8.85 7.51
CA PHE A 119 24.71 -7.91 8.08
C PHE A 119 25.55 -8.56 9.18
N THR A 120 24.90 -9.23 10.15
CA THR A 120 25.62 -9.87 11.27
C THR A 120 26.51 -11.02 10.83
N GLN A 121 26.15 -11.75 9.78
CA GLN A 121 26.97 -12.82 9.22
C GLN A 121 28.18 -12.30 8.42
N ALA A 122 28.04 -11.15 7.75
CA ALA A 122 29.14 -10.55 6.99
C ALA A 122 30.23 -9.95 7.90
N LEU A 123 29.86 -9.45 9.09
CA LEU A 123 30.79 -8.77 10.00
C LEU A 123 32.01 -9.65 10.41
N PRO A 124 31.84 -10.89 10.91
CA PRO A 124 32.97 -11.79 11.18
C PRO A 124 33.81 -12.09 9.94
N GLN A 125 33.18 -12.20 8.77
CA GLN A 125 33.82 -12.55 7.51
C GLN A 125 34.79 -11.44 7.04
N HIS A 126 34.38 -10.18 7.17
CA HIS A 126 35.23 -9.03 6.84
C HIS A 126 36.30 -8.75 7.91
N SER A 127 36.00 -8.98 9.19
CA SER A 127 36.98 -8.78 10.26
C SER A 127 38.07 -9.86 10.27
N PHE A 128 37.77 -11.10 9.88
CA PHE A 128 38.79 -12.15 9.73
C PHE A 128 39.67 -11.96 8.48
N ALA A 129 39.09 -11.50 7.36
CA ALA A 129 39.86 -11.17 6.15
C ALA A 129 40.84 -10.00 6.36
N ALA A 130 40.45 -8.99 7.15
CA ALA A 130 41.33 -7.87 7.49
C ALA A 130 42.52 -8.27 8.38
N LEU A 131 42.38 -9.34 9.19
CA LEU A 131 43.44 -9.84 10.07
C LEU A 131 44.44 -10.77 9.35
N HIS A 132 44.10 -11.32 8.19
CA HIS A 132 44.93 -12.29 7.46
C HIS A 132 45.45 -11.75 6.11
N GLY A 133 45.19 -10.48 5.78
CA GLY A 133 45.64 -9.81 4.56
C GLY A 133 47.00 -9.09 4.65
N SER A 134 47.82 -9.40 5.66
CA SER A 134 49.16 -8.81 5.82
C SER A 134 50.18 -9.91 6.09
N ALA A 135 50.64 -10.57 5.02
CA ALA A 135 51.88 -11.35 4.98
C ALA A 135 52.45 -11.27 3.56
#